data_AF-A0A7V4MPJ5-F1
#
_entry.id   AF-A0A7V4MPJ5-F1
#
_cell.length_a   1.000
_cell.length_b   1.000
_cell.length_c   1.000
_cell.angle_alpha   90.00
_cell.angle_beta   90.00
_cell.angle_gamma   90.00
#
_symmetry.space_group_name_H-M   'P 1'
#
loop_
_entity.id
_entity.type
_entity.pdbx_description
1 polymer ?
#
loop_
_entity_poly.entity_id
_entity_poly.type
_entity_poly.pdbx_seq_one_letter_code
_entity_poly.pdbx_strand_id
1 'polypeptide(L)'
;MDGGVILRTRHLEYAIAADGRNLRFVDRRTNRDFLHPESASRFAVATVNGATLEASACSLEGGRLRVRFGDKAGAVLRVEQKPDYLVFTVEAVEGEGVDALEFARTHLNLKGEEGEPFTACTLALNLRTNVPELPRPNALTRALCYKKTGMIGASAALVASPPASLRRVLQRVVTEAPELPKSPLGGPFALGQPITQGSYLFNFGDLSEKTVDRWIALAKSLGMTQINFHGGTSFRFGDCLPNPETYPHGLKSMKAVIDRLHAAGIQAGFHTYAFFIDKRTPWVTPVPDRRLASDAVFTLAAPLDADTASVMVRETTERMSAVTGFFVRNSVTLRIEDELITYTGVSNTEPFGFTGCVRGAYGTRRSAHPAGARVYHLKECFGLYVPDPETTLLEEVAEANARAYNEAGFDMVYLDALDGEDVLGGAEWGWHYGTRFVFELFKRMKKPPLMEMSTFRHHLWYVRSRLGAWDHPTRSHKAFIDLHVQANEENRRMFMPGQLGWWALKTWTGAQ
;
A
#
# COMPACT_ATOMS: atom_id res chain seq x y z
N MET A 1 -33.78 -12.28 -27.78
CA MET A 1 -32.42 -12.13 -27.20
C MET A 1 -32.27 -13.28 -26.24
N ASP A 2 -32.26 -14.49 -26.77
CA ASP A 2 -32.41 -15.68 -25.93
C ASP A 2 -31.01 -16.11 -25.48
N GLY A 3 -30.77 -16.10 -24.17
CA GLY A 3 -29.52 -16.57 -23.54
C GLY A 3 -28.54 -15.48 -23.05
N GLY A 4 -28.85 -14.19 -23.18
CA GLY A 4 -28.01 -13.11 -22.64
C GLY A 4 -28.21 -12.83 -21.15
N VAL A 5 -27.25 -12.14 -20.52
CA VAL A 5 -27.30 -11.69 -19.12
C VAL A 5 -27.68 -10.21 -19.08
N ILE A 6 -28.65 -9.84 -18.23
CA ILE A 6 -29.03 -8.45 -17.99
C ILE A 6 -28.96 -8.17 -16.49
N LEU A 7 -28.15 -7.19 -16.12
CA LEU A 7 -27.96 -6.72 -14.75
C LEU A 7 -28.45 -5.28 -14.63
N ARG A 8 -29.12 -4.96 -13.52
CA ARG A 8 -29.76 -3.66 -13.32
C ARG A 8 -29.48 -3.10 -11.92
N THR A 9 -29.27 -1.80 -11.89
CA THR A 9 -29.40 -0.96 -10.69
C THR A 9 -30.46 0.10 -10.97
N ARG A 10 -30.68 1.05 -10.06
CA ARG A 10 -31.51 2.24 -10.30
C ARG A 10 -31.04 3.02 -11.52
N HIS A 11 -29.74 3.10 -11.75
CA HIS A 11 -29.13 3.97 -12.74
C HIS A 11 -28.57 3.22 -13.96
N LEU A 12 -28.20 1.95 -13.82
CA LEU A 12 -27.52 1.18 -14.84
C LEU A 12 -28.38 0.02 -15.34
N GLU A 13 -28.41 -0.19 -16.65
CA GLU A 13 -28.66 -1.50 -17.26
C GLU A 13 -27.39 -1.95 -17.98
N TYR A 14 -26.86 -3.10 -17.58
CA TYR A 14 -25.68 -3.72 -18.17
C TYR A 14 -26.07 -5.06 -18.80
N ALA A 15 -25.92 -5.16 -20.12
CA ALA A 15 -26.25 -6.36 -20.87
C ALA A 15 -24.99 -7.03 -21.44
N ILE A 16 -24.91 -8.35 -21.30
CA ILE A 16 -23.81 -9.20 -21.77
C ILE A 16 -24.44 -10.30 -22.64
N ALA A 17 -23.89 -10.54 -23.82
CA ALA A 17 -24.32 -11.61 -24.71
C ALA A 17 -23.98 -13.00 -24.14
N ALA A 18 -24.64 -14.03 -24.67
CA ALA A 18 -24.37 -15.43 -24.30
C ALA A 18 -22.93 -15.86 -24.59
N ASP A 19 -22.24 -15.21 -25.53
CA ASP A 19 -20.82 -15.45 -25.82
C ASP A 19 -19.88 -14.65 -24.92
N GLY A 20 -20.40 -13.81 -24.02
CA GLY A 20 -19.62 -12.97 -23.09
C GLY A 20 -19.29 -11.57 -23.61
N ARG A 21 -19.67 -11.20 -24.84
CA ARG A 21 -19.48 -9.84 -25.36
C ARG A 21 -20.37 -8.83 -24.62
N ASN A 22 -19.81 -7.67 -24.27
CA ASN A 22 -20.60 -6.57 -23.72
C ASN A 22 -21.52 -6.02 -24.81
N LEU A 23 -22.83 -5.93 -24.53
CA LEU A 23 -23.83 -5.45 -25.48
C LEU A 23 -24.28 -4.03 -25.21
N ARG A 24 -24.48 -3.67 -23.93
CA ARG A 24 -25.02 -2.36 -23.53
C ARG A 24 -24.54 -1.96 -22.15
N PHE A 25 -24.29 -0.68 -21.96
CA PHE A 25 -24.02 -0.05 -20.65
C PHE A 25 -24.84 1.24 -20.55
N VAL A 26 -26.11 1.11 -20.20
CA VAL A 26 -27.12 2.15 -20.41
C VAL A 26 -27.44 2.91 -19.12
N ASP A 27 -27.41 4.24 -19.19
CA ASP A 27 -28.06 5.09 -18.17
C ASP A 27 -29.58 4.96 -18.31
N ARG A 28 -30.20 4.28 -17.34
CA ARG A 28 -31.64 3.98 -17.34
C ARG A 28 -32.54 5.21 -17.30
N ARG A 29 -32.01 6.37 -16.89
CA ARG A 29 -32.76 7.63 -16.85
C ARG A 29 -32.89 8.26 -18.22
N THR A 30 -31.84 8.16 -19.04
CA THR A 30 -31.77 8.83 -20.35
C THR A 30 -31.87 7.86 -21.52
N ASN A 31 -31.81 6.55 -21.24
CA ASN A 31 -31.73 5.47 -22.23
C ASN A 31 -30.52 5.59 -23.17
N ARG A 32 -29.50 6.36 -22.76
CA ARG A 32 -28.26 6.53 -23.51
C ARG A 32 -27.29 5.40 -23.16
N ASP A 33 -26.74 4.78 -24.19
CA ASP A 33 -25.70 3.76 -24.05
C ASP A 33 -24.31 4.41 -23.99
N PHE A 34 -23.54 4.00 -22.98
CA PHE A 34 -22.18 4.45 -22.75
C PHE A 34 -21.14 3.38 -23.05
N LEU A 35 -21.54 2.20 -23.54
CA LEU A 35 -20.58 1.22 -24.07
C LEU A 35 -19.84 1.84 -25.26
N HIS A 36 -18.51 1.69 -25.30
CA HIS A 36 -17.73 2.23 -26.39
C HIS A 36 -18.09 1.52 -27.72
N PRO A 37 -18.51 2.23 -28.78
CA PRO A 37 -19.09 1.62 -30.00
C PRO A 37 -18.17 0.63 -30.71
N GLU A 38 -16.86 0.89 -30.69
CA GLU A 38 -15.84 0.04 -31.31
C GLU A 38 -15.28 -1.02 -30.34
N SER A 39 -15.83 -1.13 -29.14
CA SER A 39 -15.34 -2.09 -28.16
C SER A 39 -15.81 -3.48 -28.48
N ALA A 40 -14.88 -4.35 -28.88
CA ALA A 40 -15.07 -5.80 -28.86
C ALA A 40 -14.93 -6.39 -27.43
N SER A 41 -15.02 -5.57 -26.37
CA SER A 41 -14.75 -6.05 -25.01
C SER A 41 -15.74 -7.11 -24.58
N ARG A 42 -15.18 -8.16 -23.98
CA ARG A 42 -15.92 -9.21 -23.28
C ARG A 42 -15.88 -8.95 -21.78
N PHE A 43 -16.92 -9.40 -21.10
CA PHE A 43 -17.13 -9.21 -19.65
C PHE A 43 -15.93 -9.65 -18.80
N ALA A 44 -15.25 -10.73 -19.20
CA ALA A 44 -14.15 -11.30 -18.46
C ALA A 44 -13.05 -11.86 -19.36
N VAL A 45 -11.86 -11.98 -18.79
CA VAL A 45 -10.65 -12.51 -19.41
C VAL A 45 -9.91 -13.36 -18.37
N ALA A 46 -9.39 -14.51 -18.76
CA ALA A 46 -8.53 -15.34 -17.92
C ALA A 46 -7.12 -15.43 -18.49
N THR A 47 -6.10 -15.43 -17.63
CA THR A 47 -4.73 -15.80 -18.00
C THR A 47 -4.50 -17.25 -17.59
N VAL A 48 -4.20 -18.11 -18.56
CA VAL A 48 -4.00 -19.55 -18.36
C VAL A 48 -2.63 -19.95 -18.93
N ASN A 49 -1.70 -20.36 -18.07
CA ASN A 49 -0.33 -20.70 -18.44
C ASN A 49 0.34 -19.60 -19.29
N GLY A 50 0.15 -18.33 -18.88
CA GLY A 50 0.66 -17.15 -19.60
C GLY A 50 -0.13 -16.72 -20.86
N ALA A 51 -1.13 -17.49 -21.32
CA ALA A 51 -1.97 -17.12 -22.44
C ALA A 51 -3.26 -16.43 -22.00
N THR A 52 -3.65 -15.36 -22.70
CA THR A 52 -4.88 -14.61 -22.43
C THR A 52 -6.06 -15.20 -23.21
N LEU A 53 -7.13 -15.57 -22.51
CA LEU A 53 -8.36 -16.13 -23.07
C LEU A 53 -9.54 -15.24 -22.71
N GLU A 54 -10.30 -14.76 -23.69
CA GLU A 54 -11.51 -14.00 -23.43
C GLU A 54 -12.72 -14.90 -23.17
N ALA A 55 -13.72 -14.39 -22.45
CA ALA A 55 -14.96 -15.12 -22.21
C ALA A 55 -15.62 -15.57 -23.53
N SER A 56 -15.90 -16.85 -23.66
CA SER A 56 -16.53 -17.46 -24.83
C SER A 56 -17.98 -17.89 -24.57
N ALA A 57 -18.38 -18.00 -23.30
CA ALA A 57 -19.77 -18.19 -22.91
C ALA A 57 -20.07 -17.56 -21.55
N CYS A 58 -21.26 -16.98 -21.40
CA CYS A 58 -21.78 -16.39 -20.17
C CYS A 58 -23.24 -16.80 -19.97
N SER A 59 -23.60 -17.22 -18.75
CA SER A 59 -25.00 -17.46 -18.36
C SER A 59 -25.24 -17.07 -16.91
N LEU A 60 -26.42 -16.54 -16.60
CA LEU A 60 -26.82 -16.15 -15.26
C LEU A 60 -27.97 -17.04 -14.78
N GLU A 61 -27.75 -17.79 -13.72
CA GLU A 61 -28.77 -18.64 -13.11
C GLU A 61 -28.69 -18.54 -11.58
N GLY A 62 -29.82 -18.31 -10.91
CA GLY A 62 -29.87 -18.23 -9.44
C GLY A 62 -28.91 -17.18 -8.84
N GLY A 63 -28.68 -16.06 -9.53
CA GLY A 63 -27.73 -15.02 -9.10
C GLY A 63 -26.24 -15.38 -9.30
N ARG A 64 -25.93 -16.48 -9.98
CA ARG A 64 -24.56 -16.90 -10.30
C ARG A 64 -24.30 -16.77 -11.79
N LEU A 65 -23.35 -15.90 -12.14
CA LEU A 65 -22.83 -15.72 -13.48
C LEU A 65 -21.73 -16.75 -13.72
N ARG A 66 -22.01 -17.73 -14.59
CA ARG A 66 -21.02 -18.68 -15.07
C ARG A 66 -20.36 -18.14 -16.31
N VAL A 67 -19.03 -18.20 -16.36
CA VAL A 67 -18.21 -17.76 -17.48
C VAL A 67 -17.32 -18.90 -17.93
N ARG A 68 -17.20 -19.13 -19.23
CA ARG A 68 -16.27 -20.09 -19.84
C ARG A 68 -15.22 -19.36 -20.67
N PHE A 69 -14.02 -19.90 -20.70
CA PHE A 69 -12.89 -19.41 -21.50
C PHE A 69 -12.43 -20.54 -22.43
N GLY A 70 -13.21 -20.75 -23.50
CA GLY A 70 -13.12 -21.97 -24.31
C GLY A 70 -13.42 -23.23 -23.49
N ASP A 71 -12.68 -24.29 -23.79
CA ASP A 71 -12.67 -25.58 -23.07
C ASP A 71 -11.65 -25.63 -21.93
N LYS A 72 -10.78 -24.61 -21.81
CA LYS A 72 -9.61 -24.64 -20.92
C LYS A 72 -9.88 -24.18 -19.49
N ALA A 73 -10.80 -23.23 -19.31
CA ALA A 73 -11.07 -22.64 -18.00
C ALA A 73 -12.52 -22.16 -17.85
N GLY A 74 -12.92 -21.96 -16.60
CA GLY A 74 -14.22 -21.42 -16.23
C GLY A 74 -14.17 -20.62 -14.93
N ALA A 75 -15.18 -19.80 -14.69
CA ALA A 75 -15.36 -19.09 -13.43
C ALA A 75 -16.84 -18.98 -13.08
N VAL A 76 -17.14 -18.94 -11.78
CA VAL A 76 -18.48 -18.66 -11.26
C VAL A 76 -18.40 -17.42 -10.38
N LEU A 77 -19.17 -16.40 -10.71
CA LEU A 77 -19.28 -15.17 -9.94
C LEU A 77 -20.69 -15.05 -9.37
N ARG A 78 -20.82 -14.90 -8.05
CA ARG A 78 -22.06 -14.42 -7.44
C ARG A 78 -22.26 -12.96 -7.83
N VAL A 79 -23.46 -12.65 -8.30
CA VAL A 79 -23.87 -11.31 -8.69
C VAL A 79 -24.97 -10.82 -7.76
N GLU A 80 -24.70 -9.72 -7.05
CA GLU A 80 -25.70 -9.05 -6.24
C GLU A 80 -26.08 -7.72 -6.89
N GLN A 81 -27.36 -7.57 -7.24
CA GLN A 81 -27.91 -6.35 -7.81
C GLN A 81 -28.43 -5.47 -6.67
N LYS A 82 -27.57 -4.59 -6.13
CA LYS A 82 -27.97 -3.62 -5.12
C LYS A 82 -28.71 -2.45 -5.78
N PRO A 83 -29.44 -1.63 -5.01
CA PRO A 83 -30.20 -0.52 -5.59
C PRO A 83 -29.37 0.45 -6.45
N ASP A 84 -28.11 0.71 -6.10
CA ASP A 84 -27.29 1.73 -6.75
C ASP A 84 -25.99 1.19 -7.38
N TYR A 85 -25.65 -0.09 -7.19
CA TYR A 85 -24.41 -0.71 -7.68
C TYR A 85 -24.57 -2.22 -7.84
N LEU A 86 -23.67 -2.83 -8.60
CA LEU A 86 -23.56 -4.28 -8.74
C LEU A 86 -22.38 -4.79 -7.91
N VAL A 87 -22.48 -5.97 -7.32
CA VAL A 87 -21.34 -6.66 -6.68
C VAL A 87 -21.10 -7.96 -7.40
N PHE A 88 -19.84 -8.23 -7.72
CA PHE A 88 -19.37 -9.49 -8.29
C PHE A 88 -18.41 -10.14 -7.30
N THR A 89 -18.67 -11.38 -6.91
CA THR A 89 -17.78 -12.15 -6.02
C THR A 89 -17.42 -13.48 -6.66
N VAL A 90 -16.14 -13.78 -6.81
CA VAL A 90 -15.65 -15.04 -7.38
C VAL A 90 -15.91 -16.18 -6.39
N GLU A 91 -16.79 -17.12 -6.75
CA GLU A 91 -17.13 -18.30 -5.94
C GLU A 91 -16.35 -19.55 -6.39
N ALA A 92 -16.01 -19.65 -7.68
CA ALA A 92 -15.23 -20.75 -8.22
C ALA A 92 -14.37 -20.31 -9.42
N VAL A 93 -13.23 -20.97 -9.60
CA VAL A 93 -12.38 -20.91 -10.79
C VAL A 93 -12.03 -22.35 -11.16
N GLU A 94 -12.27 -22.72 -12.42
CA GLU A 94 -12.06 -24.05 -12.98
C GLU A 94 -10.96 -23.98 -14.05
N GLY A 95 -10.16 -25.04 -14.16
CA GLY A 95 -9.06 -25.15 -15.12
C GLY A 95 -7.69 -25.13 -14.46
N GLU A 96 -6.80 -26.01 -14.93
CA GLU A 96 -5.40 -26.02 -14.47
C GLU A 96 -4.63 -24.86 -15.09
N GLY A 97 -3.70 -24.29 -14.31
CA GLY A 97 -2.85 -23.20 -14.80
C GLY A 97 -3.53 -21.84 -14.94
N VAL A 98 -4.73 -21.63 -14.36
CA VAL A 98 -5.34 -20.30 -14.29
C VAL A 98 -4.55 -19.44 -13.31
N ASP A 99 -3.89 -18.41 -13.83
CA ASP A 99 -3.00 -17.52 -13.07
C ASP A 99 -3.69 -16.22 -12.66
N ALA A 100 -4.62 -15.74 -13.49
CA ALA A 100 -5.39 -14.52 -13.23
C ALA A 100 -6.79 -14.55 -13.86
N LEU A 101 -7.71 -13.81 -13.27
CA LEU A 101 -9.07 -13.57 -13.78
C LEU A 101 -9.37 -12.07 -13.71
N GLU A 102 -9.68 -11.46 -14.86
CA GLU A 102 -10.26 -10.13 -14.99
C GLU A 102 -11.76 -10.24 -15.25
N PHE A 103 -12.59 -9.46 -14.54
CA PHE A 103 -14.05 -9.48 -14.65
C PHE A 103 -14.65 -8.08 -14.53
N ALA A 104 -15.93 -7.95 -14.90
CA ALA A 104 -16.64 -6.67 -15.04
C ALA A 104 -15.92 -5.69 -15.99
N ARG A 105 -15.18 -6.25 -16.96
CA ARG A 105 -14.38 -5.53 -17.94
C ARG A 105 -15.28 -4.83 -18.94
N THR A 106 -15.34 -3.50 -18.92
CA THR A 106 -16.14 -2.70 -19.86
C THR A 106 -15.42 -1.43 -20.25
N HIS A 107 -15.26 -1.21 -21.56
CA HIS A 107 -14.77 0.05 -22.11
C HIS A 107 -15.95 0.96 -22.44
N LEU A 108 -15.90 2.19 -21.95
CA LEU A 108 -16.97 3.17 -22.07
C LEU A 108 -16.57 4.29 -23.03
N ASN A 109 -17.56 4.92 -23.67
CA ASN A 109 -17.37 6.18 -24.42
C ASN A 109 -17.32 7.42 -23.50
N LEU A 110 -17.02 7.20 -22.21
CA LEU A 110 -16.75 8.21 -21.20
C LEU A 110 -15.25 8.42 -21.07
N LYS A 111 -14.83 9.59 -20.60
CA LYS A 111 -13.42 9.94 -20.37
C LYS A 111 -13.02 9.90 -18.90
N GLY A 112 -13.98 9.92 -17.97
CA GLY A 112 -13.71 10.09 -16.55
C GLY A 112 -13.41 11.55 -16.18
N GLU A 113 -13.99 12.48 -16.93
CA GLU A 113 -13.78 13.93 -16.78
C GLU A 113 -14.99 14.61 -16.13
N GLU A 114 -14.79 15.82 -15.60
CA GLU A 114 -15.91 16.62 -15.09
C GLU A 114 -16.85 17.03 -16.24
N GLY A 115 -18.14 17.17 -15.93
CA GLY A 115 -19.16 17.58 -16.90
C GLY A 115 -19.78 16.44 -17.71
N GLU A 116 -19.25 15.21 -17.63
CA GLU A 116 -19.89 14.06 -18.28
C GLU A 116 -21.26 13.73 -17.64
N PRO A 117 -22.27 13.30 -18.43
CA PRO A 117 -23.64 13.11 -17.91
C PRO A 117 -23.82 11.86 -17.06
N PHE A 118 -22.84 10.95 -17.10
CA PHE A 118 -22.84 9.66 -16.43
C PHE A 118 -21.41 9.29 -16.03
N THR A 119 -21.28 8.46 -15.00
CA THR A 119 -19.98 8.03 -14.46
C THR A 119 -20.00 6.54 -14.17
N ALA A 120 -18.83 5.90 -14.28
CA ALA A 120 -18.61 4.54 -13.83
C ALA A 120 -17.33 4.42 -13.01
N CYS A 121 -17.33 3.55 -12.00
CA CYS A 121 -16.20 3.27 -11.13
C CYS A 121 -16.28 1.82 -10.66
N THR A 122 -15.15 1.11 -10.66
CA THR A 122 -15.04 -0.19 -9.99
C THR A 122 -14.32 0.00 -8.65
N LEU A 123 -14.74 -0.71 -7.60
CA LEU A 123 -14.09 -0.72 -6.29
C LEU A 123 -13.71 -2.14 -5.90
N ALA A 124 -12.45 -2.37 -5.52
CA ALA A 124 -12.02 -3.62 -4.90
C ALA A 124 -12.58 -3.72 -3.48
N LEU A 125 -13.33 -4.77 -3.16
CA LEU A 125 -13.99 -4.91 -1.85
C LEU A 125 -13.17 -5.68 -0.81
N ASN A 126 -12.00 -6.19 -1.21
CA ASN A 126 -11.02 -6.83 -0.33
C ASN A 126 -9.62 -6.85 -0.97
N LEU A 127 -8.63 -7.38 -0.25
CA LEU A 127 -7.23 -7.47 -0.69
C LEU A 127 -6.96 -8.57 -1.72
N ARG A 128 -7.95 -9.45 -2.00
CA ARG A 128 -7.85 -10.48 -3.04
C ARG A 128 -8.08 -9.91 -4.44
N THR A 129 -8.83 -8.81 -4.51
CA THR A 129 -9.16 -8.11 -5.75
C THR A 129 -8.22 -6.94 -5.98
N ASN A 130 -7.64 -6.85 -7.17
CA ASN A 130 -6.94 -5.68 -7.67
C ASN A 130 -7.84 -4.88 -8.61
N VAL A 131 -7.91 -3.57 -8.42
CA VAL A 131 -8.49 -2.64 -9.40
C VAL A 131 -7.38 -1.63 -9.71
N PRO A 132 -6.80 -1.65 -10.92
CA PRO A 132 -5.71 -0.74 -11.27
C PRO A 132 -6.13 0.72 -11.30
N GLU A 133 -7.37 0.99 -11.69
CA GLU A 133 -7.94 2.33 -11.80
C GLU A 133 -8.21 2.92 -10.42
N LEU A 134 -7.92 4.21 -10.21
CA LEU A 134 -8.24 4.88 -8.94
C LEU A 134 -9.78 5.03 -8.76
N PRO A 135 -10.27 5.07 -7.51
CA PRO A 135 -11.68 5.34 -7.19
C PRO A 135 -12.19 6.73 -7.63
N ARG A 136 -12.51 6.86 -8.92
CA ARG A 136 -13.01 8.08 -9.59
C ARG A 136 -13.89 7.70 -10.79
N PRO A 137 -14.52 8.65 -11.49
CA PRO A 137 -15.07 8.38 -12.82
C PRO A 137 -13.97 7.81 -13.75
N ASN A 138 -14.25 6.68 -14.39
CA ASN A 138 -13.30 5.98 -15.25
C ASN A 138 -13.94 5.60 -16.60
N ALA A 139 -13.12 5.56 -17.66
CA ALA A 139 -13.47 5.08 -18.98
C ALA A 139 -13.45 3.54 -19.10
N LEU A 140 -12.70 2.87 -18.20
CA LEU A 140 -12.59 1.42 -18.11
C LEU A 140 -13.05 0.98 -16.72
N THR A 141 -13.95 0.01 -16.69
CA THR A 141 -14.29 -0.73 -15.47
C THR A 141 -13.68 -2.10 -15.58
N ARG A 142 -13.08 -2.60 -14.50
CA ARG A 142 -12.60 -3.98 -14.37
C ARG A 142 -12.16 -4.25 -12.95
N ALA A 143 -12.09 -5.52 -12.60
CA ALA A 143 -11.45 -6.01 -11.41
C ALA A 143 -10.66 -7.27 -11.76
N LEU A 144 -9.52 -7.46 -11.11
CA LEU A 144 -8.64 -8.60 -11.31
C LEU A 144 -8.48 -9.38 -10.01
N CYS A 145 -8.29 -10.68 -10.10
CA CYS A 145 -7.74 -11.49 -9.01
C CYS A 145 -6.71 -12.46 -9.55
N TYR A 146 -5.80 -12.89 -8.67
CA TYR A 146 -4.64 -13.68 -9.05
C TYR A 146 -4.56 -14.95 -8.21
N LYS A 147 -3.98 -16.00 -8.78
CA LYS A 147 -3.69 -17.25 -8.06
C LYS A 147 -2.85 -16.97 -6.81
N LYS A 148 -1.84 -16.10 -6.91
CA LYS A 148 -0.91 -15.77 -5.81
C LYS A 148 -1.61 -15.17 -4.59
N THR A 149 -2.57 -14.25 -4.78
CA THR A 149 -3.30 -13.59 -3.68
C THR A 149 -4.60 -14.32 -3.31
N GLY A 150 -4.90 -15.42 -4.01
CA GLY A 150 -6.13 -16.21 -3.88
C GLY A 150 -7.31 -15.59 -4.64
N MET A 151 -7.88 -16.37 -5.57
CA MET A 151 -8.97 -15.90 -6.43
C MET A 151 -10.36 -16.05 -5.80
N ILE A 152 -10.60 -17.12 -5.03
CA ILE A 152 -11.91 -17.38 -4.41
C ILE A 152 -12.17 -16.35 -3.30
N GLY A 153 -13.35 -15.74 -3.33
CA GLY A 153 -13.73 -14.64 -2.46
C GLY A 153 -13.30 -13.26 -2.95
N ALA A 154 -12.52 -13.16 -4.04
CA ALA A 154 -12.26 -11.87 -4.67
C ALA A 154 -13.58 -11.19 -5.03
N SER A 155 -13.76 -9.94 -4.61
CA SER A 155 -15.02 -9.22 -4.71
C SER A 155 -14.82 -7.78 -5.18
N ALA A 156 -15.66 -7.32 -6.10
CA ALA A 156 -15.65 -5.96 -6.61
C ALA A 156 -17.06 -5.37 -6.74
N ALA A 157 -17.20 -4.07 -6.46
CA ALA A 157 -18.40 -3.32 -6.78
C ALA A 157 -18.24 -2.54 -8.08
N LEU A 158 -19.23 -2.63 -8.97
CA LEU A 158 -19.37 -1.78 -10.14
C LEU A 158 -20.44 -0.72 -9.85
N VAL A 159 -20.01 0.53 -9.76
CA VAL A 159 -20.87 1.69 -9.57
C VAL A 159 -21.02 2.41 -10.89
N ALA A 160 -22.25 2.63 -11.35
CA ALA A 160 -22.52 3.53 -12.46
C ALA A 160 -23.73 4.41 -12.15
N SER A 161 -23.57 5.72 -12.24
CA SER A 161 -24.57 6.67 -11.76
C SER A 161 -24.38 8.07 -12.36
N PRO A 162 -25.39 8.95 -12.26
CA PRO A 162 -25.18 10.38 -12.52
C PRO A 162 -24.07 10.95 -11.60
N PRO A 163 -23.23 11.88 -12.08
CA PRO A 163 -22.07 12.38 -11.33
C PRO A 163 -22.40 12.85 -9.91
N ALA A 164 -23.51 13.56 -9.74
CA ALA A 164 -23.96 14.09 -8.45
C ALA A 164 -24.27 12.99 -7.40
N SER A 165 -24.53 11.76 -7.84
CA SER A 165 -24.80 10.62 -6.94
C SER A 165 -23.56 9.80 -6.62
N LEU A 166 -22.49 9.90 -7.43
CA LEU A 166 -21.34 9.00 -7.35
C LEU A 166 -20.75 8.93 -5.94
N ARG A 167 -20.40 10.08 -5.35
CA ARG A 167 -19.79 10.13 -4.00
C ARG A 167 -20.63 9.39 -2.96
N ARG A 168 -21.94 9.65 -2.94
CA ARG A 168 -22.88 9.02 -1.99
C ARG A 168 -22.95 7.50 -2.19
N VAL A 169 -22.91 7.04 -3.45
CA VAL A 169 -22.92 5.60 -3.74
C VAL A 169 -21.60 4.96 -3.30
N LEU A 170 -20.45 5.58 -3.56
CA LEU A 170 -19.16 5.07 -3.10
C LEU A 170 -19.09 5.01 -1.56
N GLN A 171 -19.61 6.02 -0.85
CA GLN A 171 -19.74 5.99 0.62
C GLN A 171 -20.55 4.78 1.08
N ARG A 172 -21.68 4.49 0.41
CA ARG A 172 -22.50 3.32 0.73
C ARG A 172 -21.75 2.01 0.48
N VAL A 173 -21.09 1.86 -0.67
CA VAL A 173 -20.29 0.67 -0.98
C VAL A 173 -19.24 0.41 0.10
N VAL A 174 -18.47 1.43 0.48
CA VAL A 174 -17.44 1.31 1.53
C VAL A 174 -18.04 0.96 2.89
N THR A 175 -19.18 1.56 3.24
CA THR A 175 -19.86 1.29 4.52
C THR A 175 -20.36 -0.15 4.60
N GLU A 176 -20.93 -0.67 3.51
CA GLU A 176 -21.52 -2.00 3.45
C GLU A 176 -20.49 -3.12 3.21
N ALA A 177 -19.27 -2.80 2.77
CA ALA A 177 -18.22 -3.78 2.55
C ALA A 177 -17.61 -4.26 3.90
N PRO A 178 -17.72 -5.56 4.23
CA PRO A 178 -17.28 -6.06 5.54
C PRO A 178 -15.76 -6.00 5.72
N GLU A 179 -14.99 -6.32 4.67
CA GLU A 179 -13.53 -6.47 4.71
C GLU A 179 -12.76 -5.16 4.49
N LEU A 180 -13.43 -4.08 4.07
CA LEU A 180 -12.77 -2.80 3.85
C LEU A 180 -12.59 -2.02 5.16
N PRO A 181 -11.48 -1.25 5.28
CA PRO A 181 -11.35 -0.28 6.37
C PRO A 181 -12.43 0.81 6.23
N LYS A 182 -13.08 1.13 7.35
CA LYS A 182 -14.18 2.11 7.41
C LYS A 182 -13.68 3.41 8.02
N SER A 183 -12.82 4.12 7.29
CA SER A 183 -12.29 5.41 7.74
C SER A 183 -13.35 6.52 7.56
N PRO A 184 -13.78 7.19 8.63
CA PRO A 184 -14.63 8.39 8.51
C PRO A 184 -13.87 9.60 7.98
N LEU A 185 -12.53 9.51 7.92
CA LEU A 185 -11.63 10.56 7.44
C LEU A 185 -10.97 10.20 6.10
N GLY A 186 -11.32 9.04 5.53
CA GLY A 186 -10.66 8.46 4.37
C GLY A 186 -11.57 8.30 3.15
N GLY A 187 -10.94 8.19 1.98
CA GLY A 187 -11.63 7.89 0.71
C GLY A 187 -12.80 8.83 0.44
N PRO A 188 -14.02 8.31 0.24
CA PRO A 188 -15.15 9.16 -0.15
C PRO A 188 -15.66 10.04 1.02
N PHE A 189 -15.16 9.84 2.23
CA PHE A 189 -15.48 10.62 3.42
C PHE A 189 -14.47 11.74 3.71
N ALA A 190 -13.31 11.75 3.04
CA ALA A 190 -12.21 12.68 3.33
C ALA A 190 -12.55 14.15 3.04
N LEU A 191 -13.21 14.44 1.91
CA LEU A 191 -13.60 15.81 1.55
C LEU A 191 -14.59 16.41 2.56
N GLY A 192 -14.27 17.61 3.06
CA GLY A 192 -15.11 18.36 4.00
C GLY A 192 -14.83 18.06 5.48
N GLN A 193 -13.86 17.20 5.79
CA GLN A 193 -13.44 16.95 7.18
C GLN A 193 -12.54 18.09 7.69
N PRO A 194 -12.83 18.73 8.83
CA PRO A 194 -12.03 19.86 9.32
C PRO A 194 -10.55 19.54 9.53
N ILE A 195 -10.25 18.34 10.05
CA ILE A 195 -8.87 17.89 10.31
C ILE A 195 -8.01 17.82 9.04
N THR A 196 -8.60 17.61 7.87
CA THR A 196 -7.84 17.48 6.61
C THR A 196 -7.34 18.81 6.06
N GLN A 197 -7.82 19.92 6.60
CA GLN A 197 -7.43 21.29 6.22
C GLN A 197 -6.28 21.85 7.07
N GLY A 198 -5.80 21.13 8.08
CA GLY A 198 -4.75 21.61 8.99
C GLY A 198 -3.34 21.50 8.40
N SER A 199 -2.51 22.52 8.59
CA SER A 199 -1.08 22.46 8.25
C SER A 199 -0.25 21.98 9.44
N TYR A 200 0.83 21.22 9.19
CA TYR A 200 1.71 20.70 10.24
C TYR A 200 3.14 21.24 10.19
N LEU A 201 3.74 21.32 11.38
CA LEU A 201 5.19 21.45 11.56
C LEU A 201 5.83 20.09 11.76
N PHE A 202 7.03 19.89 11.22
CA PHE A 202 7.83 18.71 11.53
C PHE A 202 8.58 18.86 12.85
N ASN A 203 8.40 17.88 13.72
CA ASN A 203 9.26 17.64 14.85
C ASN A 203 10.31 16.59 14.46
N PHE A 204 11.50 17.07 14.09
CA PHE A 204 12.71 16.25 13.93
C PHE A 204 13.54 16.14 15.21
N GLY A 205 13.13 16.78 16.31
CA GLY A 205 13.82 16.80 17.60
C GLY A 205 13.39 18.01 18.45
N ASP A 206 13.84 18.05 19.71
CA ASP A 206 13.62 19.16 20.65
C ASP A 206 12.15 19.42 21.05
N LEU A 207 11.20 18.51 20.78
CA LEU A 207 9.86 18.55 21.36
C LEU A 207 9.76 17.56 22.51
N SER A 208 9.87 18.07 23.73
CA SER A 208 9.89 17.32 24.99
C SER A 208 8.92 17.95 26.01
N GLU A 209 8.76 17.32 27.17
CA GLU A 209 7.99 17.88 28.28
C GLU A 209 8.50 19.27 28.71
N LYS A 210 9.78 19.58 28.49
CA LYS A 210 10.40 20.86 28.84
C LYS A 210 10.18 21.95 27.79
N THR A 211 10.01 21.57 26.52
CA THR A 211 10.04 22.50 25.38
C THR A 211 8.70 22.65 24.68
N VAL A 212 7.71 21.83 25.00
CA VAL A 212 6.39 21.82 24.36
C VAL A 212 5.67 23.18 24.41
N ASP A 213 5.82 24.00 25.46
CA ASP A 213 5.19 25.34 25.49
C ASP A 213 5.72 26.26 24.39
N ARG A 214 7.02 26.18 24.10
CA ARG A 214 7.65 26.93 23.01
C ARG A 214 7.12 26.47 21.65
N TRP A 215 6.94 25.16 21.47
CA TRP A 215 6.34 24.60 20.26
C TRP A 215 4.88 25.01 20.08
N ILE A 216 4.09 25.01 21.15
CA ILE A 216 2.70 25.49 21.15
C ILE A 216 2.65 26.96 20.73
N ALA A 217 3.50 27.81 21.32
CA ALA A 217 3.58 29.22 20.97
C ALA A 217 3.96 29.42 19.49
N LEU A 218 4.95 28.67 19.00
CA LEU A 218 5.37 28.71 17.60
C LEU A 218 4.23 28.29 16.66
N ALA A 219 3.62 27.14 16.90
CA ALA A 219 2.51 26.64 16.08
C ALA A 219 1.37 27.66 15.98
N LYS A 220 0.97 28.26 17.11
CA LYS A 220 -0.05 29.32 17.14
C LYS A 220 0.36 30.55 16.35
N SER A 221 1.61 30.99 16.47
CA SER A 221 2.11 32.17 15.73
C SER A 221 2.10 31.98 14.22
N LEU A 222 2.26 30.73 13.75
CA LEU A 222 2.27 30.36 12.34
C LEU A 222 0.90 29.91 11.80
N GLY A 223 -0.13 29.84 12.65
CA GLY A 223 -1.43 29.27 12.28
C GLY A 223 -1.41 27.75 12.01
N MET A 224 -0.40 27.05 12.53
CA MET A 224 -0.27 25.59 12.39
C MET A 224 -1.15 24.91 13.44
N THR A 225 -1.99 23.98 13.01
CA THR A 225 -2.93 23.25 13.87
C THR A 225 -2.47 21.83 14.16
N GLN A 226 -1.33 21.43 13.59
CA GLN A 226 -0.81 20.07 13.67
C GLN A 226 0.71 20.10 13.90
N ILE A 227 1.24 19.11 14.64
CA ILE A 227 2.69 18.87 14.75
C ILE A 227 2.95 17.39 14.48
N ASN A 228 3.81 17.10 13.51
CA ASN A 228 4.08 15.75 13.04
C ASN A 228 5.43 15.26 13.60
N PHE A 229 5.40 14.18 14.37
CA PHE A 229 6.56 13.60 15.05
C PHE A 229 7.24 12.61 14.11
N HIS A 230 8.42 12.98 13.62
CA HIS A 230 9.18 12.14 12.71
C HIS A 230 9.93 11.03 13.45
N GLY A 231 9.73 9.79 13.01
CA GLY A 231 10.52 8.65 13.45
C GLY A 231 11.99 8.78 13.03
N GLY A 232 12.84 7.87 13.46
CA GLY A 232 14.30 8.01 13.33
C GLY A 232 14.92 8.97 14.35
N THR A 233 14.21 10.03 14.77
CA THR A 233 14.66 10.94 15.84
C THR A 233 13.72 10.96 17.05
N SER A 234 12.40 11.07 16.85
CA SER A 234 11.43 11.07 17.97
C SER A 234 11.23 9.66 18.55
N PHE A 235 11.26 8.65 17.68
CA PHE A 235 11.15 7.23 18.03
C PHE A 235 11.83 6.39 16.95
N ARG A 236 12.23 5.17 17.29
CA ARG A 236 12.86 4.23 16.35
C ARG A 236 11.83 3.61 15.40
N PHE A 237 12.18 3.42 14.13
CA PHE A 237 11.31 2.76 13.16
C PHE A 237 11.14 1.26 13.47
N GLY A 238 9.97 0.72 13.14
CA GLY A 238 9.59 -0.66 13.44
C GLY A 238 8.94 -0.79 14.80
N ASP A 239 9.73 -0.80 15.87
CA ASP A 239 9.22 -1.06 17.24
C ASP A 239 8.68 0.17 17.96
N CYS A 240 8.86 1.35 17.34
CA CYS A 240 8.37 2.63 17.80
C CYS A 240 8.87 3.02 19.19
N LEU A 241 10.07 2.54 19.58
CA LEU A 241 10.68 2.91 20.85
C LEU A 241 10.97 4.42 20.87
N PRO A 242 10.35 5.22 21.77
CA PRO A 242 10.64 6.64 21.85
C PRO A 242 12.10 6.91 22.20
N ASN A 243 12.64 8.01 21.67
CA ASN A 243 14.00 8.43 21.98
C ASN A 243 14.14 8.67 23.50
N PRO A 244 15.00 7.92 24.21
CA PRO A 244 15.08 7.98 25.67
C PRO A 244 15.63 9.31 26.20
N GLU A 245 16.37 10.08 25.40
CA GLU A 245 16.85 11.40 25.79
C GLU A 245 15.73 12.44 25.78
N THR A 246 14.83 12.36 24.80
CA THR A 246 13.69 13.28 24.66
C THR A 246 12.48 12.85 25.49
N TYR A 247 12.27 11.53 25.61
CA TYR A 247 11.14 10.90 26.26
C TYR A 247 11.61 9.86 27.28
N PRO A 248 12.13 10.29 28.45
CA PRO A 248 12.80 9.41 29.42
C PRO A 248 11.89 8.32 30.02
N HIS A 249 10.57 8.50 29.96
CA HIS A 249 9.59 7.49 30.36
C HIS A 249 8.87 6.85 29.16
N GLY A 250 9.53 6.82 28.00
CA GLY A 250 9.03 6.21 26.78
C GLY A 250 7.71 6.84 26.33
N LEU A 251 6.73 5.99 26.00
CA LEU A 251 5.43 6.44 25.49
C LEU A 251 4.66 7.31 26.51
N LYS A 252 4.93 7.17 27.82
CA LYS A 252 4.31 8.05 28.84
C LYS A 252 4.78 9.50 28.71
N SER A 253 6.08 9.72 28.50
CA SER A 253 6.62 11.07 28.26
C SER A 253 6.10 11.64 26.95
N MET A 254 6.07 10.83 25.88
CA MET A 254 5.52 11.26 24.59
C MET A 254 4.03 11.63 24.70
N LYS A 255 3.24 10.80 25.40
CA LYS A 255 1.84 11.09 25.71
C LYS A 255 1.68 12.41 26.46
N ALA A 256 2.48 12.66 27.50
CA ALA A 256 2.40 13.90 28.28
C ALA A 256 2.63 15.15 27.41
N VAL A 257 3.52 15.07 26.42
CA VAL A 257 3.71 16.13 25.42
C VAL A 257 2.48 16.28 24.54
N ILE A 258 1.95 15.18 23.99
CA ILE A 258 0.77 15.19 23.12
C ILE A 258 -0.47 15.72 23.86
N ASP A 259 -0.70 15.33 25.11
CA ASP A 259 -1.80 15.82 25.93
C ASP A 259 -1.74 17.35 26.10
N ARG A 260 -0.54 17.93 26.20
CA ARG A 260 -0.35 19.38 26.25
C ARG A 260 -0.60 20.06 24.89
N LEU A 261 -0.25 19.41 23.78
CA LEU A 261 -0.62 19.88 22.44
C LEU A 261 -2.15 19.87 22.27
N HIS A 262 -2.83 18.80 22.68
CA HIS A 262 -4.28 18.69 22.64
C HIS A 262 -4.96 19.74 23.49
N ALA A 263 -4.48 20.00 24.71
CA ALA A 263 -4.98 21.07 25.57
C ALA A 263 -4.86 22.47 24.91
N ALA A 264 -3.92 22.64 23.98
CA ALA A 264 -3.74 23.84 23.19
C ALA A 264 -4.50 23.84 21.84
N GLY A 265 -5.25 22.77 21.53
CA GLY A 265 -5.99 22.62 20.28
C GLY A 265 -5.13 22.19 19.08
N ILE A 266 -3.94 21.64 19.31
CA ILE A 266 -3.00 21.20 18.27
C ILE A 266 -3.02 19.67 18.20
N GLN A 267 -3.19 19.12 17.00
CA GLN A 267 -3.20 17.69 16.74
C GLN A 267 -1.77 17.14 16.58
N ALA A 268 -1.54 15.90 16.99
CA ALA A 268 -0.25 15.22 16.89
C ALA A 268 -0.24 14.20 15.74
N GLY A 269 0.77 14.27 14.88
CA GLY A 269 1.01 13.31 13.80
C GLY A 269 2.10 12.29 14.15
N PHE A 270 1.87 11.04 13.77
CA PHE A 270 2.79 9.93 13.87
C PHE A 270 3.40 9.65 12.49
N HIS A 271 4.62 10.12 12.23
CA HIS A 271 5.30 9.96 10.94
C HIS A 271 6.34 8.86 11.04
N THR A 272 6.04 7.72 10.46
CA THR A 272 6.86 6.50 10.56
C THR A 272 7.21 5.98 9.17
N TYR A 273 8.34 5.27 9.05
CA TYR A 273 8.61 4.46 7.87
C TYR A 273 7.80 3.17 7.99
N ALA A 274 6.82 3.00 7.10
CA ALA A 274 5.70 2.06 7.21
C ALA A 274 6.04 0.71 7.88
N PHE A 275 6.43 -0.30 7.09
CA PHE A 275 6.74 -1.66 7.55
C PHE A 275 8.23 -1.88 7.83
N PHE A 276 9.03 -0.81 7.84
CA PHE A 276 10.48 -0.91 7.95
C PHE A 276 10.96 -1.13 9.37
N ILE A 277 12.04 -1.89 9.50
CA ILE A 277 12.60 -2.36 10.76
C ILE A 277 14.02 -1.80 10.90
N ASP A 278 14.22 -0.98 11.93
CA ASP A 278 15.55 -0.48 12.29
C ASP A 278 16.44 -1.62 12.82
N LYS A 279 17.74 -1.57 12.46
CA LYS A 279 18.72 -2.61 12.78
C LYS A 279 19.00 -2.75 14.28
N ARG A 280 18.55 -1.78 15.09
CA ARG A 280 18.64 -1.79 16.56
C ARG A 280 17.39 -2.35 17.25
N THR A 281 16.36 -2.74 16.49
CA THR A 281 15.14 -3.31 17.07
C THR A 281 15.39 -4.71 17.64
N PRO A 282 14.55 -5.17 18.58
CA PRO A 282 14.64 -6.53 19.12
C PRO A 282 14.45 -7.64 18.08
N TRP A 283 13.85 -7.35 16.91
CA TRP A 283 13.74 -8.30 15.81
C TRP A 283 15.04 -8.50 15.03
N VAL A 284 16.07 -7.67 15.27
CA VAL A 284 17.35 -7.74 14.56
C VAL A 284 18.49 -8.10 15.49
N THR A 285 18.49 -7.56 16.71
CA THR A 285 19.61 -7.67 17.65
C THR A 285 19.14 -7.92 19.09
N PRO A 286 19.87 -8.74 19.88
CA PRO A 286 21.09 -9.48 19.53
C PRO A 286 20.84 -10.79 18.77
N VAL A 287 19.58 -11.18 18.59
CA VAL A 287 19.19 -12.38 17.84
C VAL A 287 18.26 -11.96 16.71
N PRO A 288 18.62 -12.17 15.44
CA PRO A 288 17.79 -11.78 14.30
C PRO A 288 16.58 -12.71 14.19
N ASP A 289 15.39 -12.13 14.07
CA ASP A 289 14.16 -12.88 13.85
C ASP A 289 14.24 -13.66 12.53
N ARG A 290 13.86 -14.94 12.57
CA ARG A 290 13.89 -15.83 11.41
C ARG A 290 12.97 -15.39 10.28
N ARG A 291 12.00 -14.53 10.59
CA ARG A 291 10.97 -13.99 9.70
C ARG A 291 11.35 -12.64 9.07
N LEU A 292 12.56 -12.12 9.28
CA LEU A 292 13.10 -11.05 8.41
C LEU A 292 13.16 -11.56 6.97
N ALA A 293 12.72 -10.75 6.01
CA ALA A 293 12.64 -11.18 4.62
C ALA A 293 14.01 -11.42 4.01
N SER A 294 14.10 -12.45 3.16
CA SER A 294 15.28 -12.74 2.34
C SER A 294 14.89 -12.83 0.86
N ASP A 295 15.77 -12.44 -0.05
CA ASP A 295 15.59 -12.56 -1.50
C ASP A 295 16.38 -13.73 -2.12
N ALA A 296 17.39 -14.24 -1.42
CA ALA A 296 18.17 -15.40 -1.83
C ALA A 296 18.53 -16.29 -0.62
N VAL A 297 18.71 -17.58 -0.92
CA VAL A 297 19.17 -18.58 0.03
C VAL A 297 20.30 -19.35 -0.63
N PHE A 298 21.42 -19.45 0.09
CA PHE A 298 22.59 -20.21 -0.31
C PHE A 298 22.88 -21.31 0.70
N THR A 299 23.78 -22.20 0.32
CA THR A 299 24.30 -23.30 1.12
C THR A 299 25.78 -23.08 1.37
N LEU A 300 26.18 -23.05 2.64
CA LEU A 300 27.57 -22.88 3.04
C LEU A 300 28.44 -24.04 2.50
N ALA A 301 29.51 -23.71 1.78
CA ALA A 301 30.33 -24.70 1.08
C ALA A 301 31.25 -25.50 2.01
N ALA A 302 31.76 -24.87 3.06
CA ALA A 302 32.67 -25.44 4.06
C ALA A 302 32.29 -24.92 5.46
N PRO A 303 32.78 -25.53 6.56
CA PRO A 303 32.56 -24.97 7.89
C PRO A 303 33.08 -23.52 7.97
N LEU A 304 32.34 -22.66 8.67
CA LEU A 304 32.69 -21.26 8.87
C LEU A 304 33.07 -21.04 10.34
N ASP A 305 34.36 -20.87 10.60
CA ASP A 305 34.88 -20.56 11.94
C ASP A 305 34.56 -19.11 12.30
N ALA A 306 34.50 -18.79 13.60
CA ALA A 306 34.08 -17.47 14.10
C ALA A 306 34.93 -16.28 13.59
N ASP A 307 36.16 -16.54 13.15
CA ASP A 307 37.15 -15.53 12.72
C ASP A 307 37.34 -15.45 11.19
N THR A 308 36.66 -16.29 10.42
CA THR A 308 36.78 -16.30 8.95
C THR A 308 36.13 -15.05 8.35
N ALA A 309 36.88 -14.34 7.49
CA ALA A 309 36.47 -13.09 6.84
C ALA A 309 35.80 -13.29 5.46
N SER A 310 35.42 -14.52 5.12
CA SER A 310 34.73 -14.86 3.89
C SER A 310 33.69 -15.96 4.11
N VAL A 311 32.58 -15.88 3.39
CA VAL A 311 31.49 -16.87 3.45
C VAL A 311 31.40 -17.51 2.07
N MET A 312 31.94 -18.72 1.94
CA MET A 312 31.91 -19.49 0.68
C MET A 312 30.61 -20.27 0.56
N VAL A 313 29.98 -20.22 -0.61
CA VAL A 313 28.68 -20.86 -0.87
C VAL A 313 28.74 -21.75 -2.12
N ARG A 314 27.78 -22.68 -2.23
CA ARG A 314 27.74 -23.65 -3.33
C ARG A 314 27.11 -23.08 -4.59
N GLU A 315 26.11 -22.23 -4.43
CA GLU A 315 25.35 -21.65 -5.53
C GLU A 315 26.03 -20.38 -6.07
N THR A 316 25.80 -20.07 -7.35
CA THR A 316 26.31 -18.85 -7.98
C THR A 316 25.80 -17.59 -7.26
N THR A 317 26.68 -16.61 -7.06
CA THR A 317 26.36 -15.29 -6.50
C THR A 317 26.24 -14.21 -7.59
N GLU A 318 26.09 -14.59 -8.87
CA GLU A 318 26.02 -13.66 -10.01
C GLU A 318 25.00 -12.53 -9.83
N ARG A 319 23.88 -12.80 -9.14
CA ARG A 319 22.83 -11.81 -8.87
C ARG A 319 23.06 -10.97 -7.61
N MET A 320 24.11 -11.24 -6.84
CA MET A 320 24.42 -10.53 -5.59
C MET A 320 25.27 -9.30 -5.86
N SER A 321 25.15 -8.29 -5.00
CA SER A 321 25.89 -7.04 -5.12
C SER A 321 26.32 -6.55 -3.74
N ALA A 322 27.48 -5.87 -3.70
CA ALA A 322 27.92 -5.12 -2.52
C ALA A 322 27.49 -3.64 -2.56
N VAL A 323 26.80 -3.21 -3.61
CA VAL A 323 26.33 -1.83 -3.77
C VAL A 323 25.10 -1.60 -2.92
N THR A 324 25.18 -0.63 -2.01
CA THR A 324 24.06 -0.15 -1.20
C THR A 324 23.93 1.36 -1.31
N GLY A 325 22.73 1.86 -1.03
CA GLY A 325 22.45 3.29 -1.00
C GLY A 325 20.99 3.51 -0.66
N PHE A 326 20.62 4.77 -0.40
CA PHE A 326 19.28 5.08 0.09
C PHE A 326 18.17 4.57 -0.85
N PHE A 327 18.35 4.71 -2.17
CA PHE A 327 17.40 4.24 -3.18
C PHE A 327 17.74 2.87 -3.80
N VAL A 328 18.73 2.15 -3.26
CA VAL A 328 19.13 0.84 -3.78
C VAL A 328 18.37 -0.25 -3.04
N ARG A 329 17.65 -1.11 -3.78
CA ARG A 329 16.93 -2.26 -3.23
C ARG A 329 17.90 -3.45 -3.12
N ASN A 330 18.84 -3.34 -2.19
CA ASN A 330 19.85 -4.36 -1.95
C ASN A 330 20.34 -4.28 -0.49
N SER A 331 20.63 -5.43 0.11
CA SER A 331 21.37 -5.50 1.38
C SER A 331 22.80 -5.96 1.14
N VAL A 332 23.62 -5.83 2.16
CA VAL A 332 24.91 -6.50 2.27
C VAL A 332 24.94 -7.42 3.49
N THR A 333 23.77 -7.83 3.98
CA THR A 333 23.64 -8.60 5.21
C THR A 333 23.18 -10.02 4.91
N LEU A 334 23.96 -10.97 5.41
CA LEU A 334 23.64 -12.39 5.46
C LEU A 334 23.18 -12.75 6.87
N ARG A 335 22.20 -13.65 6.97
CA ARG A 335 21.85 -14.34 8.21
C ARG A 335 22.22 -15.82 8.10
N ILE A 336 22.98 -16.31 9.07
CA ILE A 336 23.23 -17.75 9.27
C ILE A 336 22.81 -18.06 10.71
N GLU A 337 21.77 -18.88 10.86
CA GLU A 337 21.13 -19.14 12.16
C GLU A 337 20.80 -17.81 12.88
N ASP A 338 21.40 -17.60 14.06
CA ASP A 338 21.18 -16.43 14.92
C ASP A 338 22.28 -15.36 14.77
N GLU A 339 23.10 -15.46 13.72
CA GLU A 339 24.18 -14.51 13.42
C GLU A 339 23.89 -13.70 12.16
N LEU A 340 24.16 -12.40 12.23
CA LEU A 340 24.23 -11.52 11.06
C LEU A 340 25.69 -11.26 10.67
N ILE A 341 25.95 -11.28 9.36
CA ILE A 341 27.27 -11.06 8.77
C ILE A 341 27.10 -10.04 7.65
N THR A 342 27.88 -8.95 7.66
CA THR A 342 27.90 -7.99 6.54
C THR A 342 29.09 -8.25 5.62
N TYR A 343 28.99 -7.99 4.33
CA TYR A 343 30.10 -8.16 3.37
C TYR A 343 30.36 -6.89 2.56
N THR A 344 31.55 -6.80 1.94
CA THR A 344 31.92 -5.67 1.06
C THR A 344 32.28 -6.11 -0.36
N GLY A 345 32.38 -7.42 -0.61
CA GLY A 345 32.63 -7.96 -1.94
C GLY A 345 31.88 -9.26 -2.20
N VAL A 346 31.74 -9.60 -3.47
CA VAL A 346 31.09 -10.81 -3.98
C VAL A 346 32.05 -11.47 -4.97
N SER A 347 32.26 -12.78 -4.84
CA SER A 347 32.98 -13.62 -5.80
C SER A 347 31.98 -14.32 -6.71
N ASN A 348 31.87 -13.88 -7.97
CA ASN A 348 30.95 -14.44 -8.98
C ASN A 348 31.60 -15.54 -9.84
N THR A 349 32.80 -16.00 -9.48
CA THR A 349 33.49 -17.14 -10.08
C THR A 349 33.83 -18.15 -8.99
N GLU A 350 33.95 -19.43 -9.33
CA GLU A 350 34.30 -20.44 -8.34
C GLU A 350 35.66 -20.17 -7.68
N PRO A 351 35.79 -20.32 -6.34
CA PRO A 351 34.69 -20.59 -5.40
C PRO A 351 33.78 -19.35 -5.20
N PHE A 352 32.47 -19.58 -5.29
CA PHE A 352 31.47 -18.53 -5.07
C PHE A 352 31.41 -18.13 -3.60
N GLY A 353 31.13 -16.85 -3.34
CA GLY A 353 31.01 -16.40 -1.95
C GLY A 353 30.99 -14.91 -1.77
N PHE A 354 31.01 -14.54 -0.50
CA PHE A 354 31.02 -13.17 -0.01
C PHE A 354 32.35 -12.90 0.68
N THR A 355 32.96 -11.75 0.41
CA THR A 355 34.30 -11.36 0.88
C THR A 355 34.24 -10.07 1.68
N GLY A 356 35.30 -9.83 2.49
CA GLY A 356 35.31 -8.71 3.42
C GLY A 356 34.21 -8.83 4.48
N CYS A 357 33.93 -10.06 4.92
CA CYS A 357 32.84 -10.34 5.84
C CYS A 357 33.17 -9.86 7.26
N VAL A 358 32.22 -9.15 7.88
CA VAL A 358 32.25 -8.75 9.29
C VAL A 358 31.25 -9.59 10.07
N ARG A 359 31.78 -10.42 10.97
CA ARG A 359 31.04 -11.37 11.80
C ARG A 359 30.41 -10.70 13.01
N GLY A 360 29.26 -11.22 13.46
CA GLY A 360 28.52 -10.66 14.60
C GLY A 360 28.01 -9.23 14.34
N ALA A 361 27.62 -8.95 13.08
CA ALA A 361 27.11 -7.65 12.70
C ALA A 361 25.91 -7.26 13.56
N TYR A 362 25.80 -5.96 13.83
CA TYR A 362 24.74 -5.36 14.65
C TYR A 362 24.63 -5.92 16.09
N GLY A 363 25.71 -6.51 16.61
CA GLY A 363 25.77 -7.03 17.98
C GLY A 363 25.27 -8.48 18.12
N THR A 364 25.08 -9.19 17.00
CA THR A 364 24.76 -10.62 17.03
C THR A 364 25.96 -11.47 17.47
N ARG A 365 25.70 -12.65 18.03
CA ARG A 365 26.76 -13.52 18.56
C ARG A 365 27.47 -14.26 17.43
N ARG A 366 28.78 -14.06 17.32
CA ARG A 366 29.65 -14.87 16.45
C ARG A 366 29.60 -16.34 16.85
N SER A 367 29.31 -17.22 15.91
CA SER A 367 29.23 -18.66 16.13
C SER A 367 29.94 -19.44 15.02
N ALA A 368 30.38 -20.67 15.30
CA ALA A 368 30.84 -21.56 14.24
C ALA A 368 29.61 -22.12 13.50
N HIS A 369 29.67 -22.21 12.18
CA HIS A 369 28.57 -22.75 11.36
C HIS A 369 29.05 -23.96 10.56
N PRO A 370 28.31 -25.09 10.56
CA PRO A 370 28.73 -26.28 9.83
C PRO A 370 28.56 -26.10 8.32
N ALA A 371 29.37 -26.81 7.52
CA ALA A 371 29.13 -26.93 6.08
C ALA A 371 27.70 -27.41 5.82
N GLY A 372 27.05 -26.85 4.81
CA GLY A 372 25.64 -27.13 4.52
C GLY A 372 24.65 -26.24 5.26
N ALA A 373 25.09 -25.38 6.19
CA ALA A 373 24.22 -24.38 6.80
C ALA A 373 23.60 -23.45 5.76
N ARG A 374 22.34 -23.03 5.99
CA ARG A 374 21.64 -22.09 5.10
C ARG A 374 22.11 -20.67 5.37
N VAL A 375 22.47 -19.96 4.30
CA VAL A 375 22.87 -18.55 4.32
C VAL A 375 21.77 -17.75 3.64
N TYR A 376 21.07 -16.91 4.39
CA TYR A 376 19.97 -16.09 3.88
C TYR A 376 20.48 -14.68 3.57
N HIS A 377 20.29 -14.21 2.35
CA HIS A 377 20.56 -12.81 2.00
C HIS A 377 19.33 -11.98 2.35
N LEU A 378 19.46 -11.06 3.31
CA LEU A 378 18.33 -10.28 3.81
C LEU A 378 17.92 -9.19 2.82
N LYS A 379 16.63 -8.84 2.81
CA LYS A 379 16.13 -7.70 2.05
C LYS A 379 16.32 -6.39 2.82
N GLU A 380 16.71 -5.35 2.10
CA GLU A 380 16.91 -4.01 2.65
C GLU A 380 16.48 -2.95 1.65
N CYS A 381 15.87 -1.88 2.15
CA CYS A 381 15.59 -0.66 1.41
C CYS A 381 15.62 0.52 2.39
N PHE A 382 16.07 1.69 1.92
CA PHE A 382 16.27 2.88 2.77
C PHE A 382 17.18 2.66 3.99
N GLY A 383 18.07 1.67 3.93
CA GLY A 383 18.96 1.31 5.04
C GLY A 383 18.30 0.50 6.16
N LEU A 384 17.06 0.03 5.96
CA LEU A 384 16.25 -0.68 6.95
C LEU A 384 15.84 -2.06 6.43
N TYR A 385 15.66 -3.02 7.34
CA TYR A 385 15.13 -4.33 6.99
C TYR A 385 13.60 -4.31 6.87
N VAL A 386 13.06 -5.40 6.34
CA VAL A 386 11.62 -5.58 6.20
C VAL A 386 11.19 -6.97 6.69
N PRO A 387 9.97 -7.09 7.22
CA PRO A 387 9.41 -8.40 7.56
C PRO A 387 9.18 -9.21 6.28
N ASP A 388 9.30 -10.53 6.37
CA ASP A 388 8.72 -11.43 5.38
C ASP A 388 7.21 -11.21 5.40
N PRO A 389 6.62 -10.69 4.32
CA PRO A 389 5.21 -10.38 4.30
C PRO A 389 4.36 -11.66 4.35
N GLU A 390 4.87 -12.86 4.17
CA GLU A 390 4.06 -14.09 4.31
C GLU A 390 4.04 -14.65 5.75
N THR A 391 4.63 -13.92 6.69
CA THR A 391 4.70 -14.32 8.10
C THR A 391 3.95 -13.36 9.00
N THR A 392 3.79 -13.74 10.26
CA THR A 392 3.16 -12.90 11.29
C THR A 392 3.99 -11.66 11.65
N LEU A 393 5.26 -11.57 11.24
CA LEU A 393 6.11 -10.43 11.58
C LEU A 393 5.58 -9.11 10.97
N LEU A 394 4.98 -9.15 9.78
CA LEU A 394 4.34 -7.96 9.18
C LEU A 394 3.23 -7.40 10.10
N GLU A 395 2.44 -8.30 10.70
CA GLU A 395 1.36 -7.93 11.60
C GLU A 395 1.88 -7.43 12.95
N GLU A 396 2.96 -8.02 13.47
CA GLU A 396 3.62 -7.56 14.71
C GLU A 396 4.19 -6.15 14.56
N VAL A 397 4.79 -5.82 13.40
CA VAL A 397 5.25 -4.46 13.10
C VAL A 397 4.07 -3.49 13.00
N ALA A 398 2.98 -3.89 12.33
CA ALA A 398 1.76 -3.08 12.27
C ALA A 398 1.16 -2.86 13.67
N GLU A 399 1.18 -3.87 14.54
CA GLU A 399 0.73 -3.79 15.91
C GLU A 399 1.61 -2.86 16.76
N ALA A 400 2.94 -2.89 16.61
CA ALA A 400 3.84 -1.98 17.30
C ALA A 400 3.55 -0.50 16.95
N ASN A 401 3.33 -0.23 15.66
CA ASN A 401 2.93 1.11 15.19
C ASN A 401 1.55 1.51 15.72
N ALA A 402 0.56 0.60 15.70
CA ALA A 402 -0.76 0.86 16.25
C ALA A 402 -0.72 1.13 17.77
N ARG A 403 0.10 0.37 18.50
CA ARG A 403 0.31 0.55 19.95
C ARG A 403 0.86 1.93 20.24
N ALA A 404 1.92 2.35 19.55
CA ALA A 404 2.49 3.69 19.73
C ALA A 404 1.47 4.79 19.40
N TYR A 405 0.73 4.66 18.29
CA TYR A 405 -0.34 5.58 17.93
C TYR A 405 -1.39 5.72 19.04
N ASN A 406 -1.91 4.57 19.51
CA ASN A 406 -2.98 4.49 20.49
C ASN A 406 -2.55 4.95 21.89
N GLU A 407 -1.38 4.52 22.36
CA GLU A 407 -0.90 4.81 23.72
C GLU A 407 -0.44 6.25 23.87
N ALA A 408 0.23 6.81 22.86
CA ALA A 408 0.68 8.20 22.91
C ALA A 408 -0.47 9.19 22.62
N GLY A 409 -1.54 8.73 21.94
CA GLY A 409 -2.73 9.55 21.67
C GLY A 409 -2.64 10.37 20.39
N PHE A 410 -1.94 9.88 19.37
CA PHE A 410 -1.83 10.58 18.09
C PHE A 410 -3.18 10.76 17.38
N ASP A 411 -3.25 11.73 16.47
CA ASP A 411 -4.42 12.09 15.65
C ASP A 411 -4.22 11.75 14.18
N MET A 412 -2.98 11.82 13.72
CA MET A 412 -2.58 11.66 12.32
C MET A 412 -1.54 10.56 12.20
N VAL A 413 -1.50 9.90 11.04
CA VAL A 413 -0.41 9.00 10.64
C VAL A 413 0.09 9.40 9.26
N TYR A 414 1.41 9.54 9.12
CA TYR A 414 2.07 9.56 7.82
C TYR A 414 2.88 8.27 7.67
N LEU A 415 2.47 7.41 6.74
CA LEU A 415 3.19 6.18 6.38
C LEU A 415 4.21 6.50 5.28
N ASP A 416 5.35 7.01 5.74
CA ASP A 416 6.48 7.28 4.88
C ASP A 416 7.13 5.99 4.39
N ALA A 417 7.94 6.11 3.33
CA ALA A 417 8.63 5.01 2.69
C ALA A 417 7.71 3.87 2.18
N LEU A 418 6.38 4.02 2.25
CA LEU A 418 5.43 3.01 1.74
C LEU A 418 5.58 2.79 0.23
N ASP A 419 6.12 3.76 -0.50
CA ASP A 419 6.57 3.66 -1.90
C ASP A 419 7.71 2.66 -2.12
N GLY A 420 8.36 2.19 -1.07
CA GLY A 420 9.28 1.04 -1.08
C GLY A 420 8.59 -0.32 -0.97
N GLU A 421 7.25 -0.41 -1.08
CA GLU A 421 6.46 -1.66 -1.00
C GLU A 421 6.90 -2.75 -1.99
N ASP A 422 7.62 -2.39 -3.05
CA ASP A 422 8.22 -3.34 -3.99
C ASP A 422 9.24 -4.28 -3.32
N VAL A 423 9.88 -3.86 -2.21
CA VAL A 423 10.84 -4.71 -1.49
C VAL A 423 10.16 -5.96 -0.88
N LEU A 424 8.88 -5.87 -0.52
CA LEU A 424 8.15 -6.97 0.11
C LEU A 424 7.93 -8.12 -0.88
N GLY A 425 7.36 -7.80 -2.06
CA GLY A 425 6.90 -8.82 -3.02
C GLY A 425 7.29 -8.61 -4.48
N GLY A 426 8.13 -7.62 -4.78
CA GLY A 426 8.41 -7.12 -6.13
C GLY A 426 7.40 -6.05 -6.57
N ALA A 427 7.74 -5.31 -7.64
CA ALA A 427 6.90 -4.23 -8.16
C ALA A 427 5.46 -4.68 -8.52
N GLU A 428 5.31 -5.92 -9.00
CA GLU A 428 4.02 -6.53 -9.34
C GLU A 428 3.09 -6.68 -8.11
N TRP A 429 3.65 -6.94 -6.92
CA TRP A 429 2.90 -7.28 -5.71
C TRP A 429 2.95 -6.20 -4.63
N GLY A 430 3.59 -5.06 -4.92
CA GLY A 430 3.65 -3.90 -4.02
C GLY A 430 2.25 -3.45 -3.60
N TRP A 431 1.31 -3.37 -4.55
CA TRP A 431 -0.08 -2.97 -4.26
C TRP A 431 -0.75 -3.85 -3.21
N HIS A 432 -0.41 -5.14 -3.14
CA HIS A 432 -1.02 -6.09 -2.22
C HIS A 432 -0.37 -6.00 -0.84
N TYR A 433 0.96 -6.16 -0.76
CA TYR A 433 1.63 -6.24 0.54
C TYR A 433 1.74 -4.89 1.25
N GLY A 434 1.97 -3.80 0.50
CA GLY A 434 1.94 -2.45 1.05
C GLY A 434 0.57 -2.13 1.64
N THR A 435 -0.51 -2.38 0.88
CA THR A 435 -1.88 -2.21 1.38
C THR A 435 -2.19 -3.14 2.55
N ARG A 436 -1.75 -4.40 2.53
CA ARG A 436 -1.98 -5.34 3.63
C ARG A 436 -1.44 -4.78 4.93
N PHE A 437 -0.23 -4.25 4.94
CA PHE A 437 0.32 -3.55 6.11
C PHE A 437 -0.58 -2.41 6.58
N VAL A 438 -1.07 -1.56 5.67
CA VAL A 438 -1.95 -0.44 6.01
C VAL A 438 -3.28 -0.90 6.60
N PHE A 439 -3.88 -1.96 6.07
CA PHE A 439 -5.14 -2.51 6.59
C PHE A 439 -4.94 -3.16 7.96
N GLU A 440 -3.84 -3.88 8.13
CA GLU A 440 -3.41 -4.48 9.39
C GLU A 440 -3.14 -3.41 10.47
N LEU A 441 -2.57 -2.27 10.09
CA LEU A 441 -2.39 -1.13 10.97
C LEU A 441 -3.75 -0.50 11.33
N PHE A 442 -4.56 -0.16 10.32
CA PHE A 442 -5.83 0.54 10.49
C PHE A 442 -6.80 -0.24 11.38
N LYS A 443 -6.91 -1.57 11.22
CA LYS A 443 -7.81 -2.40 12.03
C LYS A 443 -7.47 -2.38 13.54
N ARG A 444 -6.24 -1.99 13.90
CA ARG A 444 -5.75 -1.91 15.28
C ARG A 444 -5.79 -0.49 15.86
N MET A 445 -6.16 0.52 15.06
CA MET A 445 -6.30 1.90 15.55
C MET A 445 -7.61 2.09 16.30
N LYS A 446 -7.53 2.60 17.54
CA LYS A 446 -8.70 2.85 18.39
C LYS A 446 -9.39 4.17 18.04
N LYS A 447 -8.62 5.16 17.61
CA LYS A 447 -9.10 6.45 17.12
C LYS A 447 -8.90 6.50 15.60
N PRO A 448 -9.88 6.97 14.81
CA PRO A 448 -9.69 7.15 13.38
C PRO A 448 -8.60 8.19 13.08
N PRO A 449 -7.52 7.83 12.37
CA PRO A 449 -6.46 8.76 12.01
C PRO A 449 -6.82 9.60 10.79
N LEU A 450 -6.34 10.84 10.74
CA LEU A 450 -6.00 11.45 9.45
C LEU A 450 -4.81 10.65 8.89
N MET A 451 -4.95 10.04 7.72
CA MET A 451 -3.91 9.16 7.19
C MET A 451 -3.34 9.64 5.84
N GLU A 452 -2.02 9.69 5.79
CA GLU A 452 -1.22 10.03 4.62
C GLU A 452 -0.10 9.01 4.40
N MET A 453 0.50 9.02 3.20
CA MET A 453 1.51 8.03 2.80
C MET A 453 2.26 8.45 1.53
N SER A 454 3.43 7.87 1.29
CA SER A 454 4.32 8.24 0.17
C SER A 454 3.97 7.57 -1.19
N THR A 455 3.00 6.65 -1.22
CA THR A 455 2.48 6.03 -2.46
C THR A 455 0.97 6.17 -2.56
N PHE A 456 0.40 5.87 -3.73
CA PHE A 456 -1.04 5.87 -3.92
C PHE A 456 -1.50 4.75 -4.86
N ARG A 457 -2.21 3.79 -4.28
CA ARG A 457 -2.85 2.65 -4.93
C ARG A 457 -4.35 2.71 -4.68
N HIS A 458 -5.13 2.00 -5.48
CA HIS A 458 -6.58 1.91 -5.35
C HIS A 458 -7.03 1.64 -3.90
N HIS A 459 -6.48 0.62 -3.25
CA HIS A 459 -6.90 0.20 -1.92
C HIS A 459 -6.50 1.18 -0.81
N LEU A 460 -5.45 1.98 -1.04
CA LEU A 460 -5.01 2.99 -0.08
C LEU A 460 -5.99 4.16 -0.03
N TRP A 461 -6.80 4.37 -1.08
CA TRP A 461 -7.84 5.38 -1.11
C TRP A 461 -8.81 5.28 0.07
N TYR A 462 -9.20 4.06 0.49
CA TYR A 462 -10.18 3.87 1.56
C TYR A 462 -9.79 4.53 2.90
N VAL A 463 -8.49 4.64 3.17
CA VAL A 463 -7.97 5.24 4.41
C VAL A 463 -7.33 6.60 4.19
N ARG A 464 -6.88 6.92 2.97
CA ARG A 464 -6.21 8.19 2.65
C ARG A 464 -7.11 9.38 2.96
N SER A 465 -6.59 10.38 3.65
CA SER A 465 -7.33 11.58 4.09
C SER A 465 -7.04 12.85 3.28
N ARG A 466 -5.85 12.96 2.68
CA ARG A 466 -5.48 14.03 1.73
C ARG A 466 -4.30 13.63 0.86
N LEU A 467 -4.14 14.28 -0.29
CA LEU A 467 -3.09 14.04 -1.29
C LEU A 467 -2.21 15.28 -1.49
N GLY A 468 -1.07 15.12 -2.17
CA GLY A 468 -0.16 16.24 -2.46
C GLY A 468 0.88 16.48 -1.37
N ALA A 469 1.34 15.45 -0.66
CA ALA A 469 2.48 15.55 0.26
C ALA A 469 3.82 15.57 -0.51
N TRP A 470 3.98 16.48 -1.47
CA TRP A 470 5.22 16.57 -2.25
C TRP A 470 6.36 17.09 -1.38
N ASP A 471 7.55 16.53 -1.58
CA ASP A 471 8.77 17.06 -0.98
C ASP A 471 9.00 18.51 -1.39
N HIS A 472 9.62 19.27 -0.49
CA HIS A 472 9.91 20.66 -0.76
C HIS A 472 10.86 20.78 -1.98
N PRO A 473 10.69 21.78 -2.85
CA PRO A 473 11.65 22.03 -3.92
C PRO A 473 12.96 22.57 -3.34
N THR A 474 14.06 22.38 -4.06
CA THR A 474 15.35 23.05 -3.77
C THR A 474 15.50 24.36 -4.55
N ARG A 475 14.80 24.49 -5.68
CA ARG A 475 14.80 25.67 -6.57
C ARG A 475 13.45 25.82 -7.28
N SER A 476 13.25 26.95 -7.95
CA SER A 476 12.06 27.20 -8.78
C SER A 476 10.72 27.05 -8.03
N HIS A 477 10.67 27.54 -6.78
CA HIS A 477 9.51 27.44 -5.89
C HIS A 477 8.18 27.82 -6.56
N LYS A 478 8.14 28.91 -7.35
CA LYS A 478 6.92 29.31 -8.07
C LYS A 478 6.44 28.23 -9.05
N ALA A 479 7.34 27.73 -9.89
CA ALA A 479 6.98 26.70 -10.88
C ALA A 479 6.55 25.40 -10.20
N PHE A 480 7.21 25.02 -9.09
CA PHE A 480 6.79 23.89 -8.26
C PHE A 480 5.36 24.07 -7.75
N ILE A 481 5.01 25.26 -7.25
CA ILE A 481 3.64 25.56 -6.76
C ILE A 481 2.63 25.47 -7.90
N ASP A 482 2.93 26.08 -9.06
CA ASP A 482 2.01 26.08 -10.21
C ASP A 482 1.69 24.63 -10.65
N LEU A 483 2.73 23.78 -10.75
CA LEU A 483 2.58 22.36 -11.07
C LEU A 483 1.79 21.59 -10.00
N HIS A 484 2.05 21.88 -8.72
CA HIS A 484 1.38 21.20 -7.63
C HIS A 484 -0.11 21.57 -7.54
N VAL A 485 -0.46 22.85 -7.75
CA VAL A 485 -1.85 23.30 -7.82
C VAL A 485 -2.56 22.62 -8.99
N GLN A 486 -1.94 22.57 -10.17
CA GLN A 486 -2.50 21.87 -11.33
C GLN A 486 -2.73 20.37 -11.03
N ALA A 487 -1.76 19.70 -10.42
CA ALA A 487 -1.91 18.29 -10.03
C ALA A 487 -3.03 18.09 -9.00
N ASN A 488 -3.21 19.03 -8.07
CA ASN A 488 -4.25 18.94 -7.04
C ASN A 488 -5.68 19.05 -7.58
N GLU A 489 -5.91 19.68 -8.73
CA GLU A 489 -7.24 19.70 -9.35
C GLU A 489 -7.74 18.30 -9.71
N GLU A 490 -6.80 17.38 -10.00
CA GLU A 490 -7.12 15.98 -10.28
C GLU A 490 -7.70 15.24 -9.07
N ASN A 491 -7.40 15.69 -7.85
CA ASN A 491 -7.81 15.03 -6.60
C ASN A 491 -9.32 15.13 -6.35
N ARG A 492 -9.98 16.18 -6.86
CA ARG A 492 -11.43 16.40 -6.68
C ARG A 492 -12.25 15.23 -7.21
N ARG A 493 -11.83 14.64 -8.33
CA ARG A 493 -12.50 13.50 -8.98
C ARG A 493 -12.43 12.21 -8.16
N MET A 494 -11.48 12.11 -7.23
CA MET A 494 -11.35 11.00 -6.28
C MET A 494 -11.96 11.32 -4.92
N PHE A 495 -12.65 12.47 -4.80
CA PHE A 495 -13.19 12.96 -3.53
C PHE A 495 -12.13 13.13 -2.44
N MET A 496 -10.95 13.61 -2.82
CA MET A 496 -9.80 13.78 -1.94
C MET A 496 -9.41 15.26 -1.79
N PRO A 497 -9.19 15.76 -0.55
CA PRO A 497 -8.52 17.03 -0.33
C PRO A 497 -7.07 17.01 -0.85
N GLY A 498 -6.61 18.12 -1.43
CA GLY A 498 -5.20 18.35 -1.76
C GLY A 498 -4.51 19.22 -0.71
N GLN A 499 -3.18 19.14 -0.63
CA GLN A 499 -2.32 20.07 0.11
C GLN A 499 -1.13 20.48 -0.77
N LEU A 500 -0.37 21.49 -0.36
CA LEU A 500 0.76 22.03 -1.13
C LEU A 500 2.13 21.42 -0.78
N GLY A 501 2.13 20.28 -0.11
CA GLY A 501 3.35 19.55 0.26
C GLY A 501 4.15 20.22 1.38
N TRP A 502 5.41 19.82 1.47
CA TRP A 502 6.33 20.27 2.50
C TRP A 502 7.12 21.49 2.04
N TRP A 503 7.56 22.26 3.02
CA TRP A 503 8.28 23.51 2.81
C TRP A 503 9.46 23.56 3.75
N ALA A 504 10.63 23.85 3.19
CA ALA A 504 11.84 24.06 3.97
C ALA A 504 12.42 25.42 3.63
N LEU A 505 12.59 26.26 4.64
CA LEU A 505 13.34 27.51 4.53
C LEU A 505 14.83 27.17 4.58
N LYS A 506 15.41 26.86 3.42
CA LYS A 506 16.83 26.55 3.29
C LYS A 506 17.62 27.80 2.96
N THR A 507 18.70 28.05 3.69
CA THR A 507 19.77 28.95 3.23
C THR A 507 20.52 28.26 2.10
N TRP A 508 20.66 28.92 0.94
CA TRP A 508 21.36 28.38 -0.22
C TRP A 508 22.79 27.94 0.14
N THR A 509 23.13 26.66 -0.09
CA THR A 509 24.46 26.09 0.19
C THR A 509 25.29 25.83 -1.06
N GLY A 510 24.95 26.45 -2.19
CA GLY A 510 25.62 26.24 -3.49
C GLY A 510 24.86 25.30 -4.43
N ALA A 511 25.41 25.11 -5.64
CA ALA A 511 24.85 24.19 -6.61
C ALA A 511 25.09 22.73 -6.19
N GLN A 512 24.05 21.90 -6.24
CA GLN A 512 24.12 20.44 -6.13
C GLN A 512 23.90 19.81 -7.50
#